data_AF-A0A7S0TBR2-F1
#
_entry.id   AF-A0A7S0TBR2-F1
#
_cell.length_a   1.000
_cell.length_b   1.000
_cell.length_c   1.000
_cell.angle_alpha   90.00
_cell.angle_beta   90.00
_cell.angle_gamma   90.00
#
_symmetry.space_group_name_H-M   'P 1'
#
loop_
_entity.id
_entity.type
_entity.pdbx_description
1 polymer ?
#
loop_
_entity_poly.entity_id
_entity_poly.type
_entity_poly.pdbx_seq_one_letter_code
_entity_poly.pdbx_strand_id
1 'polypeptide(L)'
;APSTPAHVDGQVTIYNMHAFTPTVDGARASYRGASVRAKTQTQRSMKRAAICVSAAQDPILLRAARGEDVERPPVWLMRQAGRYMAEFRAYSNKFPFRHRSETSEIAIELSLQPWRAFKPDGVIMFSDILTPLPALGVEFDVVKGKGPVISTPVR
;
A
#
# COMPACT_ATOMS: atom_id res chain seq x y z
N ALA A 1 41.17 15.37 35.44
CA ALA A 1 41.14 14.16 34.59
C ALA A 1 40.10 14.37 33.49
N PRO A 2 40.39 14.01 32.24
CA PRO A 2 39.78 14.61 31.06
C PRO A 2 38.54 13.85 30.56
N SER A 3 37.79 14.56 29.73
CA SER A 3 36.57 14.20 28.99
C SER A 3 36.69 12.99 28.07
N THR A 4 35.68 12.13 28.07
CA THR A 4 35.47 11.06 27.08
C THR A 4 34.43 11.50 26.04
N PRO A 5 34.66 11.35 24.72
CA PRO A 5 33.77 11.83 23.67
C PRO A 5 32.66 10.84 23.32
N ALA A 6 31.60 11.40 22.74
CA ALA A 6 30.49 10.70 22.12
C ALA A 6 30.89 10.02 20.80
N HIS A 7 30.36 8.83 20.55
CA HIS A 7 30.21 8.27 19.20
C HIS A 7 28.87 7.51 19.16
N VAL A 8 27.92 8.03 18.40
CA VAL A 8 26.63 7.39 18.12
C VAL A 8 26.74 6.83 16.71
N ASP A 9 27.00 5.54 16.59
CA ASP A 9 26.96 4.84 15.31
C ASP A 9 25.52 4.54 14.93
N GLY A 10 25.03 5.27 13.93
CA GLY A 10 23.79 4.97 13.24
C GLY A 10 23.96 3.74 12.36
N GLN A 11 23.48 2.59 12.82
CA GLN A 11 23.23 1.44 11.97
C GLN A 11 21.75 1.43 11.56
N VAL A 12 21.50 1.80 10.31
CA VAL A 12 20.23 1.52 9.61
C VAL A 12 20.30 0.06 9.18
N THR A 13 19.65 -0.81 9.93
CA THR A 13 19.49 -2.23 9.56
C THR A 13 18.49 -2.34 8.41
N ILE A 14 19.00 -2.47 7.19
CA ILE A 14 18.23 -2.88 6.02
C ILE A 14 18.15 -4.41 6.05
N TYR A 15 16.96 -4.97 6.29
CA TYR A 15 16.73 -6.41 6.16
C TYR A 15 16.71 -6.78 4.68
N ASN A 16 17.80 -7.41 4.22
CA ASN A 16 17.90 -8.07 2.92
C ASN A 16 17.27 -9.47 3.06
N MET A 17 16.10 -9.70 2.43
CA MET A 17 15.54 -11.05 2.34
C MET A 17 16.11 -11.77 1.12
N HIS A 18 16.64 -12.96 1.40
CA HIS A 18 17.43 -13.81 0.53
C HIS A 18 16.72 -14.25 -0.76
N ALA A 19 17.56 -14.38 -1.78
CA ALA A 19 17.31 -14.93 -3.09
C ALA A 19 16.69 -16.33 -3.08
N PHE A 20 15.70 -16.54 -3.95
CA PHE A 20 15.22 -17.86 -4.34
C PHE A 20 15.31 -17.95 -5.88
N THR A 21 16.37 -18.56 -6.38
CA THR A 21 16.50 -18.92 -7.81
C THR A 21 15.96 -20.32 -8.04
N PRO A 22 14.97 -20.55 -8.91
CA PRO A 22 14.68 -21.88 -9.40
C PRO A 22 15.47 -22.16 -10.69
N THR A 23 16.31 -23.19 -10.62
CA THR A 23 17.01 -23.85 -11.72
C THR A 23 16.01 -24.40 -12.73
N VAL A 24 16.26 -24.15 -14.02
CA VAL A 24 15.51 -24.74 -15.14
C VAL A 24 16.04 -26.14 -15.45
N ASP A 25 15.21 -27.16 -15.30
CA ASP A 25 15.45 -28.49 -15.86
C ASP A 25 14.18 -28.97 -16.58
N GLY A 26 14.32 -29.25 -17.87
CA GLY A 26 13.24 -29.72 -18.73
C GLY A 26 13.05 -31.23 -18.67
N ALA A 27 11.83 -31.70 -18.99
CA ALA A 27 11.60 -32.90 -19.80
C ALA A 27 10.11 -33.19 -20.01
N ARG A 28 9.79 -33.35 -21.30
CA ARG A 28 8.85 -34.30 -21.93
C ARG A 28 7.34 -34.23 -21.71
N ALA A 29 6.71 -34.09 -22.88
CA ALA A 29 5.33 -34.36 -23.26
C ALA A 29 4.79 -35.76 -22.89
N SER A 30 3.46 -35.85 -22.74
CA SER A 30 2.66 -36.89 -23.38
C SER A 30 1.16 -36.53 -23.32
N TYR A 31 0.57 -36.29 -24.50
CA TYR A 31 -0.88 -36.29 -24.71
C TYR A 31 -1.34 -37.72 -25.01
N ARG A 32 -2.38 -38.20 -24.33
CA ARG A 32 -3.36 -39.20 -24.81
C ARG A 32 -4.45 -39.43 -23.76
N GLY A 33 -5.71 -39.50 -24.18
CA GLY A 33 -6.79 -40.07 -23.38
C GLY A 33 -8.15 -39.46 -23.67
N ALA A 34 -9.01 -40.21 -24.35
CA ALA A 34 -10.24 -39.75 -24.98
C ALA A 34 -11.48 -39.73 -24.08
N SER A 35 -12.51 -39.02 -24.58
CA SER A 35 -13.96 -39.29 -24.47
C SER A 35 -14.62 -39.10 -23.11
N VAL A 36 -15.66 -38.24 -23.05
CA VAL A 36 -17.09 -38.65 -23.03
C VAL A 36 -17.95 -37.41 -23.29
N ARG A 37 -18.96 -37.57 -24.15
CA ARG A 37 -19.97 -36.57 -24.49
C ARG A 37 -21.10 -36.62 -23.45
N ALA A 38 -21.36 -35.51 -22.77
CA ALA A 38 -22.61 -35.28 -22.04
C ALA A 38 -23.24 -33.96 -22.49
N LYS A 39 -24.51 -34.04 -22.90
CA LYS A 39 -25.34 -32.89 -23.29
C LYS A 39 -25.98 -32.27 -22.04
N THR A 40 -26.33 -30.99 -22.18
CA THR A 40 -27.35 -30.22 -21.43
C THR A 40 -26.81 -29.47 -20.21
N GLN A 41 -26.66 -28.14 -20.35
CA GLN A 41 -27.51 -27.15 -19.66
C GLN A 41 -27.07 -25.74 -20.09
N THR A 42 -27.95 -25.03 -20.79
CA THR A 42 -27.77 -23.61 -21.11
C THR A 42 -27.87 -22.79 -19.82
N GLN A 43 -26.75 -22.65 -19.11
CA GLN A 43 -26.58 -21.56 -18.15
C GLN A 43 -26.11 -20.34 -18.92
N ARG A 44 -26.98 -19.34 -18.96
CA ARG A 44 -26.71 -18.01 -19.50
C ARG A 44 -25.67 -17.35 -18.59
N SER A 45 -24.40 -17.72 -18.79
CA SER A 45 -23.26 -17.18 -18.06
C SER A 45 -23.16 -15.70 -18.39
N MET A 46 -23.44 -14.86 -17.39
CA MET A 46 -23.06 -13.46 -17.44
C MET A 46 -21.54 -13.44 -17.60
N LYS A 47 -21.07 -13.23 -18.84
CA LYS A 47 -19.67 -12.91 -19.11
C LYS A 47 -19.37 -11.66 -18.30
N ARG A 48 -18.75 -11.83 -17.12
CA ARG A 48 -17.91 -10.78 -16.58
C ARG A 48 -16.84 -10.61 -17.64
N ALA A 49 -16.96 -9.55 -18.42
CA ALA A 49 -15.88 -9.14 -19.30
C ALA A 49 -14.67 -8.96 -18.38
N ALA A 50 -13.77 -9.93 -18.38
CA ALA A 50 -12.45 -9.73 -17.84
C ALA A 50 -11.86 -8.62 -18.70
N ILE A 51 -11.76 -7.42 -18.13
CA ILE A 51 -11.02 -6.34 -18.75
C ILE A 51 -9.58 -6.85 -18.79
N CYS A 52 -9.16 -7.36 -19.94
CA CYS A 52 -7.77 -7.63 -20.22
C CYS A 52 -7.08 -6.29 -20.44
N VAL A 53 -6.73 -5.61 -19.34
CA VAL A 53 -5.72 -4.56 -19.39
C VAL A 53 -4.44 -5.27 -19.82
N SER A 54 -3.81 -4.79 -20.89
CA SER A 54 -2.57 -5.41 -21.37
C SER A 54 -1.52 -5.32 -20.27
N ALA A 55 -0.84 -6.42 -19.94
CA ALA A 55 0.15 -6.47 -18.86
C ALA A 55 1.30 -5.45 -19.04
N ALA A 56 1.52 -4.97 -20.27
CA ALA A 56 2.49 -3.93 -20.59
C ALA A 56 2.08 -2.51 -20.14
N GLN A 57 0.82 -2.29 -19.73
CA GLN A 57 0.31 -0.97 -19.32
C GLN A 57 0.20 -0.80 -17.79
N ASP A 58 0.37 -1.87 -17.01
CA ASP A 58 0.20 -1.80 -15.56
C ASP A 58 1.44 -1.18 -14.87
N PRO A 59 1.25 -0.37 -13.81
CA PRO A 59 2.35 0.17 -13.02
C PRO A 59 3.28 -0.92 -12.48
N ILE A 60 4.57 -0.61 -12.40
CA ILE A 60 5.62 -1.52 -11.93
C ILE A 60 5.32 -2.12 -10.54
N LEU A 61 4.67 -1.35 -9.66
CA LEU A 61 4.25 -1.82 -8.34
C LEU A 61 3.26 -2.99 -8.42
N LEU A 62 2.29 -2.93 -9.35
CA LEU A 62 1.30 -4.00 -9.51
C LEU A 62 1.89 -5.23 -10.17
N ARG A 63 2.74 -5.04 -11.19
CA ARG A 63 3.45 -6.13 -11.86
C ARG A 63 4.33 -6.89 -10.87
N ALA A 64 5.14 -6.17 -10.09
CA ALA A 64 5.97 -6.76 -9.03
C ALA A 64 5.14 -7.47 -7.96
N ALA A 65 4.00 -6.90 -7.53
CA ALA A 65 3.12 -7.52 -6.54
C ALA A 65 2.46 -8.82 -7.04
N ARG A 66 2.34 -9.00 -8.36
CA ARG A 66 1.86 -10.25 -8.98
C ARG A 66 2.99 -11.28 -9.21
N GLY A 67 4.24 -10.93 -8.92
CA GLY A 67 5.40 -11.78 -9.18
C GLY A 67 5.82 -11.83 -10.64
N GLU A 68 5.44 -10.83 -11.45
CA GLU A 68 5.95 -10.68 -12.81
C GLU A 68 7.40 -10.18 -12.82
N ASP A 69 8.16 -10.51 -13.86
CA ASP A 69 9.49 -9.93 -14.07
C ASP A 69 9.38 -8.42 -14.33
N VAL A 70 10.14 -7.66 -13.55
CA VAL A 70 10.17 -6.20 -13.57
C VAL A 70 11.59 -5.69 -13.75
N GLU A 71 11.72 -4.50 -14.33
CA GLU A 71 13.01 -3.91 -14.72
C GLU A 71 13.84 -3.49 -13.50
N ARG A 72 13.16 -3.22 -12.38
CA ARG A 72 13.75 -2.89 -11.08
C ARG A 72 12.74 -3.12 -9.95
N PRO A 73 13.18 -3.22 -8.69
CA PRO A 73 12.27 -3.22 -7.55
C PRO A 73 11.47 -1.90 -7.46
N PRO A 74 10.14 -1.95 -7.24
CA PRO A 74 9.35 -0.75 -6.99
C PRO A 74 9.66 -0.18 -5.59
N VAL A 75 9.70 1.14 -5.47
CA VAL A 75 10.02 1.84 -4.22
C VAL A 75 8.93 2.84 -3.85
N TRP A 76 8.54 2.79 -2.58
CA TRP A 76 7.65 3.74 -1.93
C TRP A 76 7.94 3.70 -0.42
N LEU A 77 7.49 4.71 0.32
CA LEU A 77 7.74 4.83 1.76
C LEU A 77 6.43 4.81 2.55
N MET A 78 6.41 4.02 3.63
CA MET A 78 5.34 4.11 4.62
C MET A 78 5.31 5.50 5.23
N ARG A 79 4.10 6.04 5.41
CA ARG A 79 3.87 7.41 5.90
C ARG A 79 4.51 8.49 5.02
N GLN A 80 4.50 8.27 3.69
CA GLN A 80 4.98 9.23 2.69
C GLN A 80 4.37 10.62 2.86
N ALA A 81 3.10 10.74 3.20
CA ALA A 81 2.46 12.03 3.50
C ALA A 81 2.53 12.28 5.01
N GLY A 82 3.50 13.09 5.44
CA GLY A 82 3.80 13.22 6.86
C GLY A 82 4.46 14.53 7.25
N ARG A 83 4.59 14.72 8.56
CA ARG A 83 5.10 15.95 9.19
C ARG A 83 6.54 16.30 8.85
N TYR A 84 7.28 15.43 8.17
CA TYR A 84 8.63 15.72 7.67
C TYR A 84 8.59 16.76 6.53
N MET A 85 7.51 16.80 5.73
CA MET A 85 7.32 17.78 4.67
C MET A 85 6.78 19.10 5.21
N ALA A 86 7.36 20.23 4.78
CA ALA A 86 6.89 21.56 5.17
C ALA A 86 5.46 21.84 4.66
N GLU A 87 5.15 21.42 3.43
CA GLU A 87 3.83 21.53 2.82
C GLU A 87 2.76 20.82 3.65
N PHE A 88 3.02 19.58 4.07
CA PHE A 88 2.12 18.83 4.95
C PHE A 88 1.91 19.52 6.31
N ARG A 89 2.96 20.13 6.88
CA ARG A 89 2.86 20.90 8.14
C ARG A 89 1.95 22.11 7.99
N ALA A 90 1.95 22.78 6.83
CA ALA A 90 1.08 23.92 6.56
C ALA A 90 -0.41 23.54 6.67
N TYR A 91 -0.81 22.35 6.20
CA TYR A 91 -2.16 21.82 6.39
C TYR A 91 -2.41 21.39 7.83
N SER A 92 -1.42 20.73 8.45
CA SER A 92 -1.54 20.23 9.83
C SER A 92 -1.78 21.34 10.86
N ASN A 93 -1.30 22.55 10.58
CA ASN A 93 -1.49 23.72 11.44
C ASN A 93 -2.84 24.40 11.22
N LYS A 94 -3.44 24.24 10.03
CA LYS A 94 -4.73 24.87 9.66
C LYS A 94 -5.92 24.01 10.01
N PHE A 95 -5.81 22.69 9.85
CA PHE A 95 -6.94 21.77 9.94
C PHE A 95 -6.69 20.68 10.99
N PRO A 96 -7.72 20.34 11.81
CA PRO A 96 -7.64 19.23 12.75
C PRO A 96 -7.44 17.90 11.99
N PHE A 97 -7.00 16.87 12.71
CA PHE A 97 -6.61 15.60 12.07
C PHE A 97 -7.78 14.93 11.34
N ARG A 98 -8.95 14.76 12.00
CA ARG A 98 -10.15 14.17 11.36
C ARG A 98 -10.56 14.92 10.10
N HIS A 99 -10.60 16.25 10.15
CA HIS A 99 -10.97 17.04 8.97
C HIS A 99 -10.03 16.82 7.78
N ARG A 100 -8.74 16.56 8.01
CA ARG A 100 -7.79 16.27 6.92
C ARG A 100 -7.95 14.87 6.32
N SER A 101 -8.38 13.89 7.11
CA SER A 101 -8.61 12.52 6.64
C SER A 101 -10.01 12.29 6.08
N GLU A 102 -11.01 13.04 6.55
CA GLU A 102 -12.42 12.90 6.17
C GLU A 102 -12.83 13.81 5.01
N THR A 103 -12.05 14.86 4.69
CA THR A 103 -12.30 15.74 3.54
C THR A 103 -11.53 15.25 2.31
N SER A 104 -12.27 14.86 1.26
CA SER A 104 -11.71 14.29 0.03
C SER A 104 -10.66 15.16 -0.63
N GLU A 105 -10.93 16.46 -0.78
CA GLU A 105 -10.05 17.39 -1.51
C GLU A 105 -8.71 17.56 -0.77
N ILE A 106 -8.75 17.61 0.56
CA ILE A 106 -7.56 17.71 1.41
C ILE A 106 -6.79 16.39 1.40
N ALA A 107 -7.48 15.26 1.51
CA ALA A 107 -6.85 13.94 1.49
C ALA A 107 -6.14 13.67 0.16
N ILE A 108 -6.75 14.02 -0.98
CA ILE A 108 -6.14 13.92 -2.31
C ILE A 108 -4.87 14.77 -2.37
N GLU A 109 -4.95 16.03 -1.96
CA GLU A 109 -3.82 16.94 -2.00
C GLU A 109 -2.65 16.45 -1.13
N LEU A 110 -2.92 16.01 0.10
CA LEU A 110 -1.89 15.44 0.98
C LEU A 110 -1.29 14.14 0.42
N SER A 111 -2.08 13.31 -0.25
CA SER A 111 -1.62 12.06 -0.87
C SER A 111 -0.66 12.33 -2.03
N LEU A 112 -0.88 13.41 -2.79
CA LEU A 112 -0.11 13.75 -3.98
C LEU A 112 1.18 14.53 -3.70
N GLN A 113 1.30 15.21 -2.55
CA GLN A 113 2.52 15.95 -2.18
C GLN A 113 3.81 15.11 -2.31
N PRO A 114 3.92 13.89 -1.75
CA PRO A 114 5.13 13.08 -1.85
C PRO A 114 5.38 12.62 -3.29
N TRP A 115 4.31 12.42 -4.06
CA TRP A 115 4.43 12.05 -5.47
C TRP A 115 5.00 13.19 -6.32
N ARG A 116 4.61 14.43 -6.05
CA ARG A 116 5.18 15.61 -6.71
C ARG A 116 6.67 15.79 -6.37
N ALA A 117 7.06 15.51 -5.12
CA ALA A 117 8.43 15.69 -4.65
C ALA A 117 9.40 14.57 -5.09
N PHE A 118 8.99 13.30 -5.01
CA PHE A 118 9.90 12.15 -5.12
C PHE A 118 9.55 11.16 -6.23
N LYS A 119 8.36 11.26 -6.83
CA LYS A 119 7.88 10.33 -7.88
C LYS A 119 8.06 8.83 -7.52
N PRO A 120 7.57 8.38 -6.34
CA PRO A 120 7.60 6.96 -5.98
C PRO A 120 6.71 6.13 -6.92
N ASP A 121 6.94 4.83 -6.96
CA ASP A 121 6.18 3.90 -7.81
C ASP A 121 4.76 3.62 -7.30
N GLY A 122 4.49 4.03 -6.07
CA GLY A 122 3.20 3.89 -5.41
C GLY A 122 2.81 5.15 -4.66
N VAL A 123 1.51 5.42 -4.62
CA VAL A 123 0.93 6.50 -3.81
C VAL A 123 -0.08 5.88 -2.85
N ILE A 124 0.13 6.09 -1.56
CA ILE A 124 -0.81 5.67 -0.52
C ILE A 124 -1.76 6.82 -0.22
N MET A 125 -3.06 6.50 -0.24
CA MET A 125 -4.13 7.42 0.15
C MET A 125 -3.95 7.87 1.59
N PHE A 126 -4.00 9.18 1.82
CA PHE A 126 -4.02 9.76 3.14
C PHE A 126 -5.40 9.55 3.79
N SER A 127 -5.49 8.55 4.66
CA SER A 127 -6.61 8.30 5.55
C SER A 127 -6.07 7.78 6.88
N ASP A 128 -6.86 7.93 7.94
CA ASP A 128 -6.65 7.19 9.18
C ASP A 128 -7.36 5.84 9.14
N ILE A 129 -6.90 4.89 9.96
CA ILE A 129 -7.53 3.56 10.06
C ILE A 129 -8.80 3.57 10.92
N LEU A 130 -8.96 4.58 11.79
CA LEU A 130 -10.10 4.72 12.69
C LEU A 130 -11.27 5.47 12.03
N THR A 131 -11.07 6.07 10.85
CA THR A 131 -12.12 6.77 10.09
C THR A 131 -13.45 5.98 9.98
N PRO A 132 -13.47 4.64 9.84
CA PRO A 132 -14.74 3.89 9.79
C PRO A 132 -15.44 3.70 11.14
N LEU A 133 -14.78 3.91 12.28
CA LEU A 133 -15.33 3.60 13.61
C LEU A 133 -16.63 4.35 13.97
N PRO A 134 -16.78 5.65 13.67
CA PRO A 134 -18.03 6.37 13.96
C PRO A 134 -19.22 5.77 13.22
N ALA A 135 -19.01 5.26 12.00
CA ALA A 135 -20.05 4.55 11.24
C ALA A 135 -20.45 3.20 11.88
N LEU A 136 -19.58 2.63 12.72
CA LEU A 136 -19.84 1.42 13.51
C LEU A 136 -20.39 1.74 14.91
N GLY A 137 -20.65 3.01 15.23
CA GLY A 137 -21.13 3.44 16.54
C GLY A 137 -20.05 3.57 17.61
N VAL A 138 -18.77 3.56 17.22
CA VAL A 138 -17.64 3.75 18.13
C VAL A 138 -17.06 5.16 17.89
N GLU A 139 -17.38 6.08 18.80
CA GLU A 139 -16.85 7.43 18.74
C GLU A 139 -15.40 7.48 19.23
N PHE A 140 -14.58 8.26 18.51
CA PHE A 140 -13.19 8.52 18.87
C PHE A 140 -12.82 9.97 18.55
N ASP A 141 -11.86 10.50 19.30
CA ASP A 141 -11.25 11.80 19.05
C ASP A 141 -9.72 11.69 19.02
N VAL A 142 -9.05 12.56 18.27
CA VAL A 142 -7.59 12.56 18.13
C VAL A 142 -7.00 13.72 18.89
N VAL A 143 -6.59 13.46 20.13
CA VAL A 143 -6.02 14.46 21.02
C VAL A 143 -4.53 14.66 20.72
N LYS A 144 -4.12 15.91 20.53
CA LYS A 144 -2.72 16.25 20.24
C LYS A 144 -1.79 15.73 21.35
N GLY A 145 -0.82 14.90 20.97
CA GLY A 145 0.17 14.33 21.88
C GLY A 145 -0.26 13.04 22.58
N LYS A 146 -1.56 12.73 22.64
CA LYS A 146 -2.08 11.47 23.19
C LYS A 146 -2.44 10.44 22.12
N GLY A 147 -2.75 10.91 20.90
CA GLY A 147 -3.25 10.06 19.83
C GLY A 147 -4.77 9.87 19.91
N PRO A 148 -5.31 8.83 19.26
CA PRO A 148 -6.74 8.57 19.27
C PRO A 148 -7.20 8.08 20.66
N VAL A 149 -8.31 8.64 21.13
CA VAL A 149 -8.97 8.32 22.39
C VAL A 149 -10.38 7.85 22.06
N ILE A 150 -10.71 6.63 22.51
CA ILE A 150 -12.05 6.05 22.38
C ILE A 150 -12.78 6.29 23.70
N SER A 151 -14.00 6.84 23.64
CA SER A 151 -14.79 7.20 24.82
C SER A 151 -15.27 5.98 25.62
N THR A 152 -15.74 4.96 24.91
CA THR A 152 -16.27 3.71 25.50
C THR A 152 -15.54 2.51 24.91
N PRO A 153 -14.49 2.00 25.56
CA PRO A 153 -13.78 0.82 25.08
C PRO A 153 -14.68 -0.42 25.10
N VAL A 154 -14.65 -1.19 24.02
CA VAL A 154 -15.27 -2.53 23.96
C VAL A 154 -14.47 -3.46 24.87
N ARG A 155 -15.16 -4.19 25.76
CA ARG A 155 -14.59 -5.16 26.70
C ARG A 155 -15.10 -6.56 26.43
#